data_AF-A0A0D0KSW6-F1
#
_entry.id   AF-A0A0D0KSW6-F1
#
_cell.length_a   1.000
_cell.length_b   1.000
_cell.length_c   1.000
_cell.angle_alpha   90.00
_cell.angle_beta   90.00
_cell.angle_gamma   90.00
#
_symmetry.space_group_name_H-M   'P 1'
#
loop_
_entity.id
_entity.type
_entity.pdbx_description
1 polymer ?
#
loop_
_entity_poly.entity_id
_entity_poly.type
_entity_poly.pdbx_seq_one_letter_code
_entity_poly.pdbx_strand_id
1 'polypeptide(L)'
;MSRVQQKPHQQRFDPKDRLILALHAQLRAERETREAMEWVMRNGGLSPEVLEAMASDPIPVVTADDMRAANRAVTHLRLSAEGSAS
;
A
#
# COMPACT_ATOMS: atom_id res chain seq x y z
N MET A 1 -28.37 -20.84 31.97
CA MET A 1 -27.78 -20.90 30.62
C MET A 1 -27.65 -19.48 30.09
N SER A 2 -26.58 -18.76 30.45
CA SER A 2 -26.38 -17.36 30.02
C SER A 2 -25.28 -17.33 28.96
N ARG A 3 -25.70 -17.19 27.71
CA ARG A 3 -24.80 -17.12 26.55
C ARG A 3 -24.11 -15.77 26.57
N VAL A 4 -22.86 -15.73 27.03
CA VAL A 4 -22.00 -14.55 26.94
C VAL A 4 -21.79 -14.25 25.45
N GLN A 5 -22.41 -13.19 24.97
CA GLN A 5 -22.21 -12.69 23.61
C GLN A 5 -20.79 -12.16 23.51
N GLN A 6 -19.86 -12.96 22.98
CA GLN A 6 -18.55 -12.48 22.58
C GLN A 6 -18.74 -11.53 21.39
N LYS A 7 -18.70 -10.21 21.66
CA LYS A 7 -18.55 -9.23 20.59
C LYS A 7 -17.18 -9.45 19.95
N PRO A 8 -17.08 -9.61 18.62
CA PRO A 8 -15.79 -9.73 17.97
C PRO A 8 -15.03 -8.44 18.26
N HIS A 9 -13.91 -8.57 18.97
CA HIS A 9 -12.94 -7.49 19.10
C HIS A 9 -12.39 -7.29 17.69
N GLN A 10 -13.03 -6.42 16.90
CA GLN A 10 -12.43 -5.90 15.68
C GLN A 10 -11.15 -5.22 16.15
N GLN A 11 -10.03 -5.93 16.03
CA GLN A 11 -8.71 -5.43 16.38
C GLN A 11 -8.45 -4.29 15.41
N ARG A 12 -8.78 -3.09 15.85
CA ARG A 12 -8.74 -1.89 15.04
C ARG A 12 -7.26 -1.55 14.95
N PHE A 13 -6.63 -1.93 13.84
CA PHE A 13 -5.22 -1.60 13.55
C PHE A 13 -4.99 -0.12 13.89
N ASP A 14 -3.99 0.15 14.72
CA ASP A 14 -3.55 1.51 15.03
C ASP A 14 -3.16 2.17 13.69
N PRO A 15 -3.35 3.50 13.53
CA PRO A 15 -2.74 4.23 12.43
C PRO A 15 -1.31 3.81 12.05
N LYS A 16 -0.46 3.38 13.01
CA LYS A 16 0.92 2.90 12.74
C LYS A 16 0.92 1.60 11.96
N ASP A 17 0.15 0.63 12.43
CA ASP A 17 0.03 -0.67 11.76
C ASP A 17 -0.52 -0.51 10.34
N ARG A 18 -1.48 0.40 10.15
CA ARG A 18 -2.04 0.70 8.83
C ARG A 18 -1.01 1.30 7.89
N LEU A 19 -0.19 2.23 8.37
CA LEU A 19 0.87 2.81 7.55
C LEU A 19 1.93 1.76 7.20
N ILE A 20 2.34 0.93 8.16
CA ILE A 20 3.29 -0.17 7.92
C ILE A 20 2.77 -1.13 6.86
N LEU A 21 1.50 -1.54 6.97
CA LEU A 21 0.86 -2.42 5.99
C LEU A 21 0.75 -1.77 4.61
N ALA A 22 0.41 -0.48 4.53
CA ALA A 22 0.34 0.25 3.27
C ALA A 22 1.71 0.37 2.60
N LEU A 23 2.76 0.74 3.35
CA LEU A 23 4.12 0.82 2.85
C LEU A 23 4.66 -0.54 2.41
N HIS A 24 4.37 -1.59 3.18
CA HIS A 24 4.72 -2.96 2.82
C HIS A 24 4.03 -3.39 1.51
N ALA A 25 2.73 -3.12 1.36
CA ALA A 25 2.00 -3.44 0.14
C ALA A 25 2.57 -2.69 -1.08
N GLN A 26 2.92 -1.42 -0.91
CA GLN A 26 3.55 -0.62 -1.97
C GLN A 26 4.93 -1.16 -2.35
N LEU A 27 5.79 -1.48 -1.38
CA LEU A 27 7.10 -2.06 -1.64
C LEU A 27 7.01 -3.43 -2.34
N ARG A 28 6.02 -4.24 -1.98
CA ARG A 28 5.76 -5.51 -2.63
C ARG A 28 5.36 -5.32 -4.09
N ALA A 29 4.41 -4.42 -4.37
CA ALA A 29 3.98 -4.13 -5.73
C ALA A 29 5.15 -3.67 -6.60
N GLU A 30 6.03 -2.82 -6.07
CA GLU A 30 7.23 -2.34 -6.77
C GLU A 30 8.19 -3.49 -7.12
N ARG A 31 8.42 -4.42 -6.19
CA ARG A 31 9.26 -5.60 -6.43
C ARG A 31 8.66 -6.54 -7.47
N GLU A 32 7.36 -6.80 -7.41
CA GLU A 32 6.65 -7.63 -8.39
C GLU A 32 6.75 -7.03 -9.81
N THR A 33 6.59 -5.70 -9.93
CA THR A 33 6.80 -5.00 -11.22
C THR A 33 8.25 -5.10 -11.70
N ARG A 34 9.24 -4.92 -10.82
CA ARG A 34 10.66 -5.07 -11.18
C ARG A 34 10.95 -6.50 -11.66
N GLU A 35 10.49 -7.51 -10.94
CA GLU A 35 10.70 -8.92 -11.30
C GLU A 35 10.07 -9.26 -12.66
N ALA A 36 8.87 -8.75 -12.94
CA ALA A 36 8.22 -8.91 -14.23
C ALA A 36 9.03 -8.24 -15.36
N MET A 37 9.50 -7.00 -15.15
CA MET A 37 10.36 -6.31 -16.12
C MET A 37 11.65 -7.09 -16.38
N GLU A 38 12.33 -7.54 -15.33
CA GLU A 38 13.56 -8.31 -15.47
C GLU A 38 13.33 -9.65 -16.18
N TRP A 39 12.21 -10.31 -15.93
CA TRP A 39 11.83 -11.53 -16.63
C TRP A 39 11.64 -11.26 -18.13
N VAL A 40 10.93 -10.19 -18.49
CA VAL A 40 10.75 -9.78 -19.90
C VAL A 40 12.10 -9.51 -20.56
N MET A 41 13.01 -8.80 -19.88
CA MET A 41 14.37 -8.52 -20.37
C MET A 41 15.18 -9.80 -20.61
N ARG A 42 15.11 -10.77 -19.69
CA ARG A 42 15.89 -12.01 -19.76
C ARG A 42 15.34 -13.04 -20.77
N ASN A 43 14.04 -13.00 -21.05
CA ASN A 43 13.37 -14.01 -21.90
C ASN A 43 13.03 -13.49 -23.32
N GLY A 44 13.67 -12.40 -23.75
CA GLY A 44 13.50 -11.87 -25.11
C GLY A 44 12.16 -11.18 -25.36
N GLY A 45 11.44 -10.79 -24.30
CA GLY A 45 10.13 -10.14 -24.39
C GLY A 45 10.20 -8.64 -24.64
N LEU A 46 11.36 -8.04 -24.93
CA LEU A 46 11.52 -6.61 -25.23
C LEU A 46 11.08 -6.26 -26.66
N SER A 47 9.97 -6.82 -27.14
CA SER A 47 9.40 -6.41 -28.42
C SER A 47 8.68 -5.06 -28.29
N PRO A 48 8.59 -4.27 -29.36
CA PRO A 48 7.80 -3.05 -29.37
C PRO A 48 6.34 -3.27 -28.92
N GLU A 49 5.71 -4.38 -29.32
CA GLU A 49 4.33 -4.67 -28.91
C GLU A 49 4.20 -4.90 -27.40
N VAL A 50 5.17 -5.57 -26.78
CA VAL A 50 5.18 -5.79 -25.33
C VAL A 50 5.41 -4.47 -24.58
N LEU A 51 6.34 -3.64 -25.06
CA LEU A 51 6.61 -2.33 -24.47
C LEU A 51 5.41 -1.38 -24.61
N GLU A 52 4.71 -1.42 -25.74
CA GLU A 52 3.50 -0.64 -25.98
C GLU A 52 2.34 -1.12 -25.09
N ALA A 53 2.19 -2.44 -24.92
CA ALA A 53 1.22 -3.01 -23.98
C ALA A 53 1.51 -2.60 -22.52
N MET A 54 2.78 -2.58 -22.11
CA MET A 54 3.20 -2.12 -20.78
C MET A 54 3.00 -0.61 -20.58
N ALA A 55 3.21 0.20 -21.61
CA ALA A 55 2.98 1.65 -21.55
C ALA A 55 1.48 2.02 -21.58
N SER A 56 0.66 1.16 -22.19
CA SER A 56 -0.79 1.33 -22.32
C SER A 56 -1.55 0.79 -21.11
N ASP A 57 -0.94 -0.08 -20.30
CA ASP A 57 -1.51 -0.51 -19.03
C ASP A 57 -1.69 0.72 -18.12
N PRO A 58 -2.92 1.01 -17.64
CA PRO A 58 -3.15 2.21 -16.85
C PRO A 58 -2.33 2.18 -15.57
N ILE A 59 -1.27 3.00 -15.55
CA ILE A 59 -0.57 3.33 -14.31
C ILE A 59 -1.60 4.00 -13.40
N PRO A 60 -1.87 3.46 -12.19
CA PRO A 60 -2.73 4.13 -11.23
C PRO A 60 -2.21 5.55 -11.00
N VAL A 61 -2.98 6.54 -11.44
CA VAL A 61 -2.59 7.94 -11.27
C VAL A 61 -2.71 8.24 -9.77
N VAL A 62 -1.57 8.40 -9.11
CA VAL A 62 -1.55 8.91 -7.73
C VAL A 62 -2.03 10.36 -7.79
N THR A 63 -3.23 10.60 -7.28
CA THR A 63 -3.85 11.92 -7.33
C THR A 63 -3.33 12.80 -6.19
N ALA A 64 -3.55 14.11 -6.32
CA ALA A 64 -3.29 15.03 -5.22
C ALA A 64 -4.13 14.69 -3.96
N ASP A 65 -5.30 14.06 -4.12
CA ASP A 65 -6.13 13.61 -3.01
C ASP A 65 -5.54 12.40 -2.28
N ASP A 66 -4.93 11.47 -3.01
CA ASP A 66 -4.22 10.33 -2.42
C ASP A 66 -3.03 10.81 -1.60
N MET A 67 -2.27 11.78 -2.13
CA MET A 67 -1.16 12.41 -1.40
C MET A 67 -1.65 13.15 -0.14
N ARG A 68 -2.78 13.86 -0.23
CA ARG A 68 -3.40 14.51 0.94
C ARG A 68 -3.87 13.48 1.97
N ALA A 69 -4.46 12.36 1.53
CA ALA A 69 -4.91 11.29 2.42
C ALA A 69 -3.74 10.63 3.16
N ALA A 70 -2.65 10.35 2.45
CA ALA A 70 -1.41 9.85 3.03
C ALA A 70 -0.83 10.84 4.05
N ASN A 71 -0.77 12.14 3.71
CA ASN A 71 -0.24 13.15 4.62
C ASN A 71 -1.09 13.33 5.89
N ARG A 72 -2.43 13.25 5.77
CA ARG A 72 -3.32 13.25 6.94
C ARG A 72 -3.06 12.05 7.85
N ALA A 73 -2.85 10.85 7.28
CA ALA A 73 -2.54 9.66 8.06
C ALA A 73 -1.21 9.81 8.83
N VAL A 74 -0.17 10.33 8.18
CA VAL A 74 1.14 10.60 8.80
C VAL A 74 1.04 11.68 9.89
N THR A 75 0.22 12.70 9.69
CA THR A 75 0.02 13.76 10.69
C THR A 75 -0.72 13.22 11.91
N HIS A 76 -1.79 12.45 11.71
CA HIS A 76 -2.52 11.81 12.81
C HIS A 76 -1.60 10.89 13.63
N LEU A 77 -0.76 10.14 12.95
CA LEU A 77 0.27 9.28 13.56
C LEU A 77 1.22 10.02 14.50
N ARG A 78 1.67 11.20 14.08
CA ARG A 78 2.60 12.03 14.86
C ARG A 78 1.92 12.59 16.11
N LEU A 79 0.70 13.10 15.96
CA LEU A 79 -0.09 13.63 17.08
C LEU A 79 -0.43 12.55 18.11
N SER A 80 -0.71 11.31 17.69
CA SER A 80 -0.94 10.19 18.61
C SER A 80 0.33 9.77 19.38
N ALA A 81 1.52 9.99 18.81
CA ALA A 81 2.78 9.72 19.48
C ALA A 81 3.14 10.80 20.52
N GLU A 82 2.80 12.06 20.26
CA GLU A 82 3.08 13.20 21.16
C GLU A 82 2.10 13.26 22.35
N GLY A 83 0.83 12.86 22.16
CA GLY A 83 -0.18 12.83 23.22
C GLY A 83 -0.05 11.69 24.25
N SER A 84 0.86 10.73 24.04
CA SER A 84 1.13 9.63 25.00
C SER A 84 2.27 9.94 25.99
N ALA A 85 2.89 11.12 25.90
CA ALA A 85 4.03 11.53 26.71
C ALA A 85 3.67 12.53 27.83
N SER A 86 2.40 12.64 28.24
CA SER A 86 1.93 13.47 29.36
C SER A 86 1.11 12.67 30.37
#